data_AF-A0A950CSY5-F1
#
_entry.id   AF-A0A950CSY5-F1
#
_cell.length_a   1.000
_cell.length_b   1.000
_cell.length_c   1.000
_cell.angle_alpha   90.00
_cell.angle_beta   90.00
_cell.angle_gamma   90.00
#
_symmetry.space_group_name_H-M   'P 1'
#
loop_
_entity.id
_entity.type
_entity.pdbx_description
1 polymer ?
#
loop_
_entity_poly.entity_id
_entity_poly.type
_entity_poly.pdbx_seq_one_letter_code
_entity_poly.pdbx_strand_id
1 'polypeptide(L)'
;ELIEGYGYIFGGEPNSTADNQIVVYELSNLTGVPKYISTPTKELIFQEITNSLGDYPSLIIWDEFWEAVGDDISASWFERAIRSFRRLNCAFMGLTQSTAEIMQSLNYNLLMGNMPGLLLFQMDRADTPLIREALYKMGLNEHEVTRVAGAVPGQFFYKSSIGACLASAWLGPKGQAICASTSYQDITRWREVSEQCTDRRQLLTAWLQAQSIHQPDESQALDGLRTGTR
;
A
#
# COMPACT_ATOMS: atom_id res chain seq x y z
N GLU A 1 -3.33 3.39 36.32
CA GLU A 1 -4.00 4.19 35.26
C GLU A 1 -3.49 3.96 33.84
N LEU A 2 -2.41 4.56 33.32
CA LEU A 2 -2.01 4.37 31.91
C LEU A 2 -1.64 2.92 31.54
N ILE A 3 -0.97 2.20 32.45
CA ILE A 3 -0.58 0.79 32.27
C ILE A 3 -1.82 -0.13 32.31
N GLU A 4 -2.83 0.19 33.12
CA GLU A 4 -4.07 -0.61 33.19
C GLU A 4 -5.01 -0.32 32.00
N GLY A 5 -5.04 0.92 31.51
CA GLY A 5 -5.91 1.33 30.40
C GLY A 5 -5.42 0.89 29.02
N TYR A 6 -4.09 0.78 28.82
CA TYR A 6 -3.48 0.47 27.52
C TYR A 6 -2.56 -0.76 27.54
N GLY A 7 -2.67 -1.61 28.58
CA GLY A 7 -1.90 -2.85 28.68
C GLY A 7 -2.11 -3.82 27.51
N TYR A 8 -3.24 -3.73 26.80
CA TYR A 8 -3.49 -4.50 25.57
C TYR A 8 -2.60 -4.07 24.38
N ILE A 9 -2.00 -2.87 24.44
CA ILE A 9 -1.07 -2.36 23.43
C ILE A 9 0.39 -2.64 23.83
N PHE A 10 0.75 -2.34 25.09
CA PHE A 10 2.16 -2.34 25.54
C PHE A 10 2.52 -3.47 26.53
N GLY A 11 1.55 -4.26 26.98
CA GLY A 11 1.75 -5.28 28.02
C GLY A 11 2.05 -6.68 27.49
N GLY A 12 2.18 -6.84 26.17
CA GLY A 12 2.50 -8.11 25.53
C GLY A 12 4.01 -8.31 25.34
N GLU A 13 4.42 -9.57 25.15
CA GLU A 13 5.76 -9.89 24.66
C GLU A 13 5.92 -9.45 23.18
N PRO A 14 7.05 -8.84 22.79
CA PRO A 14 7.28 -8.46 21.39
C PRO A 14 7.29 -9.70 20.49
N ASN A 15 6.46 -9.70 19.44
CA ASN A 15 6.52 -10.71 18.38
C ASN A 15 7.45 -10.21 17.27
N SER A 16 8.57 -10.91 17.05
CA SER A 16 9.47 -10.62 15.93
C SER A 16 8.82 -10.97 14.60
N THR A 17 9.04 -10.12 13.60
CA THR A 17 8.53 -10.30 12.23
C THR A 17 9.63 -10.58 11.21
N ALA A 18 10.89 -10.72 11.67
CA ALA A 18 12.09 -10.68 10.85
C ALA A 18 12.19 -11.75 9.74
N ASP A 19 11.54 -12.90 9.89
CA ASP A 19 11.64 -14.02 8.94
C ASP A 19 10.51 -14.07 7.89
N ASN A 20 9.62 -13.08 7.88
CA ASN A 20 8.47 -13.06 6.97
C ASN A 20 8.73 -12.20 5.74
N GLN A 21 8.40 -12.72 4.55
CA GLN A 21 8.49 -11.97 3.28
C GLN A 21 7.40 -10.89 3.15
N ILE A 22 6.25 -11.10 3.79
CA ILE A 22 5.13 -10.16 3.81
C ILE A 22 4.67 -10.06 5.27
N VAL A 23 4.65 -8.82 5.77
CA VAL A 23 4.19 -8.49 7.13
C VAL A 23 3.09 -7.45 7.00
N VAL A 24 1.98 -7.65 7.71
CA VAL A 24 0.85 -6.72 7.74
C VAL A 24 0.63 -6.29 9.18
N TYR A 25 0.70 -4.99 9.42
CA TYR A 25 0.36 -4.37 10.69
C TYR A 25 -1.03 -3.76 10.60
N GLU A 26 -2.00 -4.31 11.31
CA GLU A 26 -3.35 -3.76 11.37
C GLU A 26 -3.43 -2.65 12.44
N LEU A 27 -3.57 -1.41 11.99
CA LEU A 27 -3.60 -0.22 12.84
C LEU A 27 -5.02 0.30 13.11
N SER A 28 -6.05 -0.36 12.55
CA SER A 28 -7.46 0.03 12.67
C SER A 28 -7.90 0.18 14.14
N ASN A 29 -7.40 -0.68 15.01
CA ASN A 29 -7.66 -0.68 16.46
C ASN A 29 -7.08 0.54 17.20
N LEU A 30 -6.19 1.33 16.57
CA LEU A 30 -5.68 2.59 17.12
C LEU A 30 -6.60 3.78 16.79
N THR A 31 -7.62 3.58 15.97
CA THR A 31 -8.60 4.64 15.65
C THR A 31 -9.37 5.04 16.91
N GLY A 32 -9.39 6.33 17.23
CA GLY A 32 -10.05 6.85 18.43
C GLY A 32 -9.23 6.71 19.73
N VAL A 33 -8.06 6.05 19.68
CA VAL A 33 -7.10 6.05 20.79
C VAL A 33 -6.44 7.43 20.88
N PRO A 34 -6.28 8.02 22.08
CA PRO A 34 -5.67 9.34 22.22
C PRO A 34 -4.27 9.42 21.60
N LYS A 35 -3.95 10.55 20.97
CA LYS A 35 -2.67 10.76 20.24
C LYS A 35 -1.43 10.46 21.07
N TYR A 36 -1.45 10.78 22.37
CA TYR A 36 -0.32 10.50 23.27
C TYR A 36 -0.06 9.00 23.49
N ILE A 37 -0.95 8.12 23.01
CA ILE A 37 -0.79 6.66 22.97
C ILE A 37 -0.62 6.15 21.55
N SER A 38 -1.47 6.58 20.62
CA SER A 38 -1.43 6.06 19.24
C SER A 38 -0.17 6.47 18.49
N THR A 39 0.32 7.70 18.67
CA THR A 39 1.57 8.16 18.05
C THR A 39 2.80 7.34 18.47
N PRO A 40 3.11 7.15 19.78
CA PRO A 40 4.24 6.32 20.16
C PRO A 40 4.06 4.84 19.80
N THR A 41 2.82 4.33 19.75
CA THR A 41 2.56 2.96 19.26
C THR A 41 2.99 2.82 17.80
N LYS A 42 2.58 3.75 16.93
CA LYS A 42 2.98 3.75 15.52
C LYS A 42 4.50 3.91 15.39
N GLU A 43 5.12 4.80 16.16
CA GLU A 43 6.57 4.97 16.16
C GLU A 43 7.31 3.67 16.53
N LEU A 44 6.85 2.94 17.55
CA LEU A 44 7.45 1.65 17.94
C LEU A 44 7.32 0.59 16.84
N ILE A 45 6.14 0.48 16.21
CA ILE A 45 5.93 -0.42 15.07
C ILE A 45 6.91 -0.10 13.94
N PHE A 46 7.12 1.18 13.65
CA PHE A 46 8.04 1.58 12.61
C PHE A 46 9.52 1.39 12.96
N GLN A 47 9.89 1.56 14.22
CA GLN A 47 11.23 1.22 14.68
C GLN A 47 11.49 -0.28 14.47
N GLU A 48 10.53 -1.14 14.79
CA GLU A 48 10.61 -2.57 14.53
C GLU A 48 10.73 -2.87 13.03
N ILE A 49 9.88 -2.27 12.19
CA ILE A 49 9.98 -2.40 10.72
C ILE A 49 11.38 -2.00 10.27
N THR A 50 11.86 -0.84 10.69
CA THR A 50 13.17 -0.31 10.30
C THR A 50 14.31 -1.23 10.73
N ASN A 51 14.23 -1.82 11.93
CA ASN A 51 15.21 -2.77 12.45
C ASN A 51 15.18 -4.11 11.72
N SER A 52 14.02 -4.49 11.16
CA SER A 52 13.87 -5.70 10.35
C SER A 52 14.36 -5.55 8.91
N LEU A 53 14.58 -4.31 8.44
CA LEU A 53 15.12 -4.06 7.09
C LEU A 53 16.58 -4.54 7.03
N GLY A 54 16.80 -5.62 6.27
CA GLY A 54 18.13 -6.14 5.96
C GLY A 54 18.72 -5.54 4.68
N ASP A 55 19.61 -6.28 4.03
CA ASP A 55 20.28 -5.84 2.78
C ASP A 55 19.40 -5.99 1.52
N TYR A 56 18.25 -6.66 1.64
CA TYR A 56 17.38 -6.98 0.51
C TYR A 56 16.45 -5.81 0.16
N PRO A 57 16.16 -5.58 -1.13
CA PRO A 57 15.18 -4.60 -1.56
C PRO A 57 13.83 -4.83 -0.88
N SER A 58 13.36 -3.83 -0.15
CA SER A 58 12.12 -3.90 0.64
C SER A 58 11.13 -2.82 0.21
N LEU A 59 9.83 -3.07 0.44
CA LEU A 59 8.77 -2.12 0.14
C LEU A 59 7.84 -1.99 1.35
N ILE A 60 7.72 -0.76 1.87
CA ILE A 60 6.73 -0.40 2.87
C ILE A 60 5.54 0.24 2.15
N ILE A 61 4.35 -0.30 2.38
CA ILE A 61 3.08 0.27 1.93
C ILE A 61 2.31 0.75 3.16
N TRP A 62 1.93 2.03 3.18
CA TRP A 62 1.13 2.62 4.24
C TRP A 62 -0.26 2.97 3.68
N ASP A 63 -1.30 2.30 4.17
CA ASP A 63 -2.69 2.62 3.82
C ASP A 63 -3.29 3.73 4.70
N GLU A 64 -4.07 4.63 4.10
CA GLU A 64 -4.53 5.89 4.71
C GLU A 64 -3.36 6.74 5.26
N PHE A 65 -2.33 6.88 4.42
CA PHE A 65 -1.06 7.53 4.73
C PHE A 65 -1.19 8.99 5.23
N TRP A 66 -2.26 9.69 4.87
CA TRP A 66 -2.50 11.07 5.30
C TRP A 66 -2.55 11.21 6.83
N GLU A 67 -2.93 10.17 7.57
CA GLU A 67 -2.98 10.19 9.04
C GLU A 67 -1.57 10.35 9.64
N ALA A 68 -0.54 9.79 9.00
CA ALA A 68 0.85 9.86 9.46
C ALA A 68 1.46 11.27 9.35
N VAL A 69 0.89 12.11 8.48
CA VAL A 69 1.39 13.47 8.16
C VAL A 69 0.48 14.58 8.68
N GLY A 70 -0.47 14.23 9.54
CA GLY A 70 -1.52 15.12 10.03
C GLY A 70 -1.16 15.97 11.26
N ASP A 71 -0.07 15.69 11.98
CA ASP A 71 0.42 16.53 13.08
C ASP A 71 1.94 16.68 13.10
N ASP A 72 2.43 17.77 13.69
CA ASP A 72 3.85 18.17 13.69
C ASP A 72 4.77 17.11 14.31
N ILE A 73 4.30 16.40 15.34
CA ILE A 73 5.08 15.37 16.02
C ILE A 73 5.31 14.20 15.06
N SER A 74 4.21 13.64 14.54
CA SER A 74 4.23 12.50 13.61
C SER A 74 4.97 12.86 12.32
N ALA A 75 4.77 14.08 11.82
CA ALA A 75 5.42 14.62 10.65
C ALA A 75 6.95 14.68 10.74
N SER A 76 7.47 15.25 11.82
CA SER A 76 8.92 15.41 12.00
C SER A 76 9.62 14.05 12.07
N TRP A 77 8.98 13.08 12.73
CA TRP A 77 9.45 11.73 12.84
C TRP A 77 9.38 11.01 11.48
N PHE A 78 8.27 11.18 10.76
CA PHE A 78 8.04 10.56 9.47
C PHE A 78 9.01 11.07 8.39
N GLU A 79 9.35 12.37 8.40
CA GLU A 79 10.43 12.92 7.57
C GLU A 79 11.75 12.17 7.78
N ARG A 80 12.13 11.95 9.05
CA ARG A 80 13.37 11.23 9.38
C ARG A 80 13.30 9.78 8.90
N ALA A 81 12.13 9.15 9.02
CA ALA A 81 11.90 7.78 8.57
C ALA A 81 12.05 7.63 7.04
N ILE A 82 11.35 8.43 6.22
CA ILE A 82 11.46 8.32 4.74
C ILE A 82 12.90 8.51 4.26
N ARG A 83 13.61 9.50 4.82
CA ARG A 83 15.01 9.77 4.47
C ARG A 83 15.91 8.58 4.79
N SER A 84 15.59 7.84 5.86
CA SER A 84 16.34 6.67 6.30
C SER A 84 16.07 5.45 5.41
N PHE A 85 14.83 5.21 4.97
CA PHE A 85 14.48 4.05 4.15
C PHE A 85 15.27 3.94 2.85
N ARG A 86 15.55 5.08 2.19
CA ARG A 86 16.40 5.09 0.98
C ARG A 86 17.81 4.53 1.23
N ARG A 87 18.36 4.72 2.43
CA ARG A 87 19.68 4.18 2.81
C ARG A 87 19.62 2.71 3.17
N LEU A 88 18.45 2.22 3.56
CA LEU A 88 18.17 0.84 3.95
C LEU A 88 17.64 -0.01 2.78
N ASN A 89 17.90 0.40 1.54
CA ASN A 89 17.41 -0.29 0.33
C ASN A 89 15.87 -0.52 0.35
N CYS A 90 15.13 0.41 0.96
CA CYS A 90 13.70 0.29 1.18
C CYS A 90 12.94 1.42 0.48
N ALA A 91 11.95 1.03 -0.33
CA ALA A 91 11.01 1.94 -0.95
C ALA A 91 9.81 2.16 -0.01
N PHE A 92 9.25 3.37 -0.03
CA PHE A 92 8.06 3.72 0.73
C PHE A 92 6.95 4.17 -0.22
N MET A 93 5.75 3.64 -0.04
CA MET A 93 4.55 3.96 -0.80
C MET A 93 3.41 4.30 0.16
N GLY A 94 2.92 5.54 0.11
CA GLY A 94 1.70 5.94 0.80
C GLY A 94 0.47 5.78 -0.11
N LEU A 95 -0.60 5.22 0.42
CA LEU A 95 -1.91 5.13 -0.23
C LEU A 95 -2.87 6.11 0.46
N THR A 96 -3.68 6.80 -0.33
CA THR A 96 -4.72 7.70 0.18
C THR A 96 -5.84 7.81 -0.84
N GLN A 97 -7.06 8.00 -0.36
CA GLN A 97 -8.22 8.30 -1.19
C GLN A 97 -8.38 9.83 -1.40
N SER A 98 -7.76 10.65 -0.55
CA SER A 98 -7.91 12.11 -0.54
C SER A 98 -6.62 12.80 -0.96
N THR A 99 -6.58 13.27 -2.21
CA THR A 99 -5.48 14.14 -2.67
C THR A 99 -5.50 15.50 -1.97
N ALA A 100 -6.68 15.97 -1.57
CA ALA A 100 -6.86 17.24 -0.87
C ALA A 100 -6.13 17.26 0.48
N GLU A 101 -6.17 16.16 1.24
CA GLU A 101 -5.50 16.06 2.54
C GLU A 101 -3.97 16.11 2.40
N ILE A 102 -3.42 15.47 1.37
CA ILE A 102 -1.98 15.55 1.08
C ILE A 102 -1.56 16.97 0.75
N MET A 103 -2.37 17.71 -0.01
CA MET A 103 -2.06 19.09 -0.39
C MET A 103 -2.19 20.09 0.74
N GLN A 104 -3.16 19.87 1.63
CA GLN A 104 -3.40 20.73 2.78
C GLN A 104 -2.47 20.38 3.95
N SER A 105 -1.76 19.25 3.88
CA SER A 105 -0.77 18.87 4.88
C SER A 105 0.33 19.92 4.98
N LEU A 106 0.70 20.26 6.21
CA LEU A 106 1.88 21.08 6.52
C LEU A 106 3.16 20.48 5.94
N ASN A 107 3.15 19.19 5.64
CA ASN A 107 4.29 18.42 5.13
C ASN A 107 4.26 18.23 3.62
N TYR A 108 3.32 18.85 2.90
CA TYR A 108 3.19 18.69 1.45
C TYR A 108 4.53 18.82 0.69
N ASN A 109 5.33 19.85 0.97
CA ASN A 109 6.62 20.07 0.30
C ASN A 109 7.61 18.94 0.57
N LEU A 110 7.62 18.42 1.80
CA LEU A 110 8.44 17.28 2.18
C LEU A 110 8.04 16.04 1.37
N LEU A 111 6.74 15.76 1.30
CA LEU A 111 6.20 14.61 0.61
C LEU A 111 6.52 14.67 -0.88
N MET A 112 6.26 15.80 -1.54
CA MET A 112 6.56 15.97 -2.96
C MET A 112 8.07 15.89 -3.27
N GLY A 113 8.93 16.35 -2.35
CA GLY A 113 10.39 16.24 -2.50
C GLY A 113 10.94 14.83 -2.26
N ASN A 114 10.29 14.02 -1.43
CA ASN A 114 10.79 12.70 -1.02
C ASN A 114 10.04 11.51 -1.66
N MET A 115 8.87 11.75 -2.25
CA MET A 115 8.06 10.72 -2.92
C MET A 115 7.77 11.16 -4.37
N PRO A 116 8.76 11.04 -5.28
CA PRO A 116 8.64 11.53 -6.65
C PRO A 116 7.77 10.63 -7.56
N GLY A 117 7.48 9.40 -7.12
CA GLY A 117 6.62 8.47 -7.83
C GLY A 117 5.16 8.71 -7.49
N LEU A 118 4.31 8.76 -8.52
CA LEU A 118 2.88 8.96 -8.37
C LEU A 118 2.10 7.91 -9.15
N LEU A 119 1.10 7.33 -8.48
CA LEU A 119 0.12 6.43 -9.05
C LEU A 119 -1.27 7.05 -8.79
N LEU A 120 -1.93 7.50 -9.85
CA LEU A 120 -3.29 8.05 -9.78
C LEU A 120 -4.25 7.08 -10.46
N PHE A 121 -5.13 6.47 -9.69
CA PHE A 121 -6.26 5.72 -10.23
C PHE A 121 -7.31 6.66 -10.80
N GLN A 122 -8.41 6.11 -11.34
CA GLN A 122 -9.55 6.91 -11.76
C GLN A 122 -9.98 7.87 -10.65
N MET A 123 -9.99 9.16 -10.98
CA MET A 123 -10.43 10.22 -10.08
C MET A 123 -11.74 10.79 -10.59
N ASP A 124 -12.77 10.75 -9.76
CA ASP A 124 -14.05 11.38 -10.08
C ASP A 124 -13.85 12.88 -10.28
N ARG A 125 -14.45 13.43 -11.33
CA ARG A 125 -14.47 14.88 -11.60
C ARG A 125 -13.07 15.51 -11.71
N ALA A 126 -12.07 14.76 -12.17
CA ALA A 126 -10.71 15.25 -12.34
C ALA A 126 -10.56 16.45 -13.29
N ASP A 127 -11.61 16.75 -14.07
CA ASP A 127 -11.76 17.90 -14.94
C ASP A 127 -12.28 19.17 -14.23
N THR A 128 -12.72 19.06 -12.98
CA THR A 128 -13.18 20.22 -12.20
C THR A 128 -12.01 21.13 -11.79
N PRO A 129 -12.22 22.46 -11.72
CA PRO A 129 -11.15 23.41 -11.41
C PRO A 129 -10.36 23.07 -10.14
N LEU A 130 -11.05 22.63 -9.08
CA LEU A 130 -10.44 22.29 -7.80
C LEU A 130 -9.48 21.09 -7.91
N ILE A 131 -9.91 20.00 -8.57
CA ILE A 131 -9.08 18.80 -8.71
C ILE A 131 -7.94 19.05 -9.71
N ARG A 132 -8.16 19.87 -10.74
CA ARG A 132 -7.09 20.25 -11.67
C ARG A 132 -5.99 21.04 -10.98
N GLU A 133 -6.35 22.01 -10.14
CA GLU A 133 -5.39 22.74 -9.31
C GLU A 133 -4.58 21.79 -8.42
N ALA A 134 -5.26 20.78 -7.84
CA ALA A 134 -4.61 19.74 -7.06
C ALA A 134 -3.56 18.95 -7.85
N LEU A 135 -3.94 18.47 -9.02
CA LEU A 135 -3.05 17.71 -9.89
C LEU A 135 -1.86 18.55 -10.38
N TYR A 136 -2.07 19.83 -10.70
CA TYR A 136 -0.96 20.71 -11.06
C TYR A 136 0.03 20.91 -9.90
N LYS A 137 -0.47 21.08 -8.67
CA LYS A 137 0.39 21.14 -7.49
C LYS A 137 1.14 19.83 -7.28
N MET A 138 0.55 18.69 -7.61
CA MET A 138 1.27 17.40 -7.60
C MET A 138 2.26 17.23 -8.76
N GLY A 139 2.47 18.26 -9.58
CA GLY A 139 3.46 18.29 -10.65
C GLY A 139 2.96 17.74 -11.98
N LEU A 140 1.65 17.57 -12.16
CA LEU A 140 1.09 17.19 -13.46
C LEU A 140 1.00 18.41 -14.39
N ASN A 141 1.15 18.16 -15.70
CA ASN A 141 0.83 19.14 -16.73
C ASN A 141 -0.59 18.91 -17.31
N GLU A 142 -1.04 19.83 -18.16
CA GLU A 142 -2.38 19.78 -18.77
C GLU A 142 -2.72 18.45 -19.47
N HIS A 143 -1.77 17.94 -20.25
CA HIS A 143 -1.96 16.70 -20.98
C HIS A 143 -2.07 15.51 -20.03
N GLU A 144 -1.26 15.48 -18.97
CA GLU A 144 -1.31 14.44 -17.95
C GLU A 144 -2.62 14.48 -17.17
N VAL A 145 -3.11 15.67 -16.81
CA VAL A 145 -4.42 15.86 -16.17
C VAL A 145 -5.54 15.32 -17.04
N THR A 146 -5.51 15.57 -18.35
CA THR A 146 -6.51 15.03 -19.29
C THR A 146 -6.45 13.50 -19.35
N ARG A 147 -5.25 12.90 -19.26
CA ARG A 147 -5.10 11.44 -19.22
C ARG A 147 -5.64 10.82 -17.93
N VAL A 148 -5.43 11.48 -16.78
CA VAL A 148 -6.02 11.05 -15.50
C VAL A 148 -7.54 11.15 -15.57
N ALA A 149 -8.07 12.26 -16.08
CA ALA A 149 -9.52 12.47 -16.19
C ALA A 149 -10.21 11.48 -17.16
N GLY A 150 -9.49 11.02 -18.18
CA GLY A 150 -9.98 10.00 -19.12
C GLY A 150 -9.76 8.55 -18.68
N ALA A 151 -9.16 8.30 -17.50
CA ALA A 151 -8.92 6.94 -17.02
C ALA A 151 -10.25 6.24 -16.69
N VAL A 152 -10.36 4.96 -17.04
CA VAL A 152 -11.51 4.11 -16.71
C VAL A 152 -11.20 3.19 -15.52
N PRO A 153 -12.19 2.56 -14.87
CA PRO A 153 -11.95 1.64 -13.77
C PRO A 153 -10.90 0.58 -14.13
N GLY A 154 -9.93 0.35 -13.24
CA GLY A 154 -8.80 -0.56 -13.47
C GLY A 154 -7.66 0.05 -14.28
N GLN A 155 -7.74 1.32 -14.71
CA GLN A 155 -6.59 2.07 -15.22
C GLN A 155 -6.00 2.99 -14.15
N PHE A 156 -4.72 3.26 -14.28
CA PHE A 156 -4.01 4.23 -13.47
C PHE A 156 -2.97 4.99 -14.29
N PHE A 157 -2.81 6.26 -13.97
CA PHE A 157 -1.73 7.09 -14.49
C PHE A 157 -0.51 6.96 -13.58
N TYR A 158 0.61 6.54 -14.15
CA TYR A 158 1.90 6.45 -13.47
C TYR A 158 2.79 7.60 -13.91
N LYS A 159 3.47 8.23 -12.94
CA LYS A 159 4.48 9.26 -13.18
C LYS A 159 5.68 9.05 -12.26
N SER A 160 6.87 9.22 -12.81
CA SER A 160 8.14 9.21 -12.08
C SER A 160 9.19 10.07 -12.78
N SER A 161 10.42 10.05 -12.26
CA SER A 161 11.56 10.78 -12.85
C SER A 161 11.94 10.30 -14.26
N ILE A 162 11.57 9.07 -14.63
CA ILE A 162 11.91 8.48 -15.94
C ILE A 162 10.81 8.65 -16.98
N GLY A 163 9.62 9.13 -16.59
CA GLY A 163 8.52 9.38 -17.51
C GLY A 163 7.14 9.17 -16.89
N ALA A 164 6.11 9.25 -17.74
CA ALA A 164 4.73 9.06 -17.33
C ALA A 164 3.92 8.31 -18.39
N CYS A 165 3.02 7.44 -17.96
CA CYS A 165 2.15 6.67 -18.83
C CYS A 165 0.80 6.35 -18.18
N LEU A 166 -0.19 6.04 -19.02
CA LEU A 166 -1.44 5.41 -18.58
C LEU A 166 -1.25 3.89 -18.70
N ALA A 167 -1.51 3.17 -17.62
CA ALA A 167 -1.39 1.73 -17.53
C ALA A 167 -2.70 1.10 -17.03
N SER A 168 -2.84 -0.22 -17.19
CA SER A 168 -3.99 -0.98 -16.70
C SER A 168 -3.55 -1.92 -15.58
N ALA A 169 -4.20 -1.81 -14.42
CA ALA A 169 -4.10 -2.72 -13.29
C ALA A 169 -5.03 -3.93 -13.49
N TRP A 170 -4.90 -4.62 -14.63
CA TRP A 170 -5.67 -5.82 -14.86
C TRP A 170 -5.02 -7.01 -14.17
N LEU A 171 -5.73 -7.60 -13.22
CA LEU A 171 -5.31 -8.84 -12.59
C LEU A 171 -5.82 -10.01 -13.43
N GLY A 172 -4.93 -10.96 -13.75
CA GLY A 172 -5.33 -12.25 -14.31
C GLY A 172 -6.17 -13.07 -13.33
N PRO A 173 -6.76 -14.20 -13.76
CA PRO A 173 -7.66 -15.00 -12.92
C PRO A 173 -7.05 -15.34 -11.55
N LYS A 174 -5.77 -15.72 -11.50
CA LYS A 174 -5.06 -15.97 -10.24
C LYS A 174 -4.97 -14.73 -9.35
N GLY A 175 -4.61 -13.58 -9.93
CA GLY A 175 -4.53 -12.32 -9.20
C GLY A 175 -5.90 -11.88 -8.67
N GLN A 176 -6.96 -12.06 -9.45
CA GLN A 176 -8.32 -11.79 -9.00
C GLN A 176 -8.74 -12.73 -7.86
N ALA A 177 -8.46 -14.03 -7.96
CA ALA A 177 -8.77 -14.96 -6.88
C ALA A 177 -8.03 -14.65 -5.57
N ILE A 178 -6.85 -14.05 -5.64
CA ILE A 178 -6.07 -13.69 -4.44
C ILE A 178 -6.49 -12.31 -3.91
N CYS A 179 -6.64 -11.32 -4.79
CA CYS A 179 -6.75 -9.91 -4.39
C CYS A 179 -8.18 -9.34 -4.49
N ALA A 180 -9.08 -9.98 -5.24
CA ALA A 180 -10.43 -9.47 -5.51
C ALA A 180 -11.56 -10.36 -4.92
N SER A 181 -11.19 -11.41 -4.20
CA SER A 181 -12.11 -12.34 -3.52
C SER A 181 -12.67 -11.77 -2.22
N THR A 182 -13.49 -10.73 -2.32
CA THR A 182 -14.00 -9.96 -1.17
C THR A 182 -15.49 -10.19 -0.89
N SER A 183 -16.18 -10.99 -1.71
CA SER A 183 -17.59 -11.27 -1.48
C SER A 183 -17.80 -12.15 -0.24
N TYR A 184 -19.02 -12.10 0.34
CA TYR A 184 -19.36 -12.97 1.47
C TYR A 184 -19.15 -14.46 1.15
N GLN A 185 -19.47 -14.87 -0.09
CA GLN A 185 -19.29 -16.24 -0.56
C GLN A 185 -17.80 -16.60 -0.63
N ASP A 186 -16.97 -15.68 -1.15
CA ASP A 186 -15.52 -15.88 -1.21
C ASP A 186 -14.90 -16.02 0.18
N ILE A 187 -15.28 -15.14 1.11
CA ILE A 187 -14.79 -15.16 2.49
C ILE A 187 -15.19 -16.47 3.18
N THR A 188 -16.42 -16.92 3.00
CA THR A 188 -16.91 -18.18 3.58
C THR A 188 -16.12 -19.36 3.04
N ARG A 189 -15.95 -19.44 1.71
CA ARG A 189 -15.20 -20.50 1.04
C ARG A 189 -13.71 -20.48 1.43
N TRP A 190 -13.12 -19.30 1.58
CA TRP A 190 -11.74 -19.15 2.05
C TRP A 190 -11.56 -19.73 3.44
N ARG A 191 -12.48 -19.46 4.37
CA ARG A 191 -12.45 -20.02 5.73
C ARG A 191 -12.50 -21.54 5.69
N GLU A 192 -13.44 -22.13 4.94
CA GLU A 192 -13.54 -23.58 4.77
C GLU A 192 -12.24 -24.21 4.25
N VAL A 193 -11.66 -23.63 3.19
CA VAL A 193 -10.39 -24.10 2.63
C VAL A 193 -9.25 -23.96 3.63
N SER A 194 -9.20 -22.85 4.37
CA SER A 194 -8.15 -22.58 5.37
C SER A 194 -8.21 -23.53 6.57
N GLU A 195 -9.41 -23.93 7.00
CA GLU A 195 -9.61 -24.86 8.10
C GLU A 195 -9.28 -26.31 7.70
N GLN A 196 -9.56 -26.69 6.45
CA GLN A 196 -9.26 -28.03 5.92
C GLN A 196 -7.78 -28.20 5.56
N CYS A 197 -7.05 -27.12 5.31
CA CYS A 197 -5.66 -27.17 4.89
C CYS A 197 -4.72 -27.34 6.09
N THR A 198 -4.17 -28.55 6.25
CA THR A 198 -3.21 -28.87 7.33
C THR A 198 -1.81 -28.31 7.08
N ASP A 199 -1.37 -28.19 5.82
CA ASP A 199 -0.11 -27.57 5.43
C ASP A 199 -0.35 -26.19 4.81
N ARG A 200 0.08 -25.11 5.50
CA ARG A 200 -0.07 -23.74 5.00
C ARG A 200 0.62 -23.50 3.65
N ARG A 201 1.66 -24.26 3.30
CA ARG A 201 2.32 -24.12 1.99
C ARG A 201 1.42 -24.55 0.83
N GLN A 202 0.43 -25.40 1.10
CA GLN A 202 -0.53 -25.88 0.10
C GLN A 202 -1.78 -25.01 0.03
N LEU A 203 -1.96 -24.07 0.96
CA LEU A 203 -3.17 -23.25 1.08
C LEU A 203 -3.48 -22.47 -0.20
N LEU A 204 -2.46 -21.86 -0.82
CA LEU A 204 -2.65 -21.14 -2.08
C LEU A 204 -3.13 -22.09 -3.19
N THR A 205 -2.52 -23.27 -3.30
CA THR A 205 -2.91 -24.27 -4.31
C THR A 205 -4.34 -24.77 -4.07
N ALA A 206 -4.67 -25.09 -2.82
CA ALA A 206 -6.02 -25.52 -2.43
C ALA A 206 -7.06 -24.43 -2.72
N TRP A 207 -6.73 -23.16 -2.45
CA TRP A 207 -7.59 -22.02 -2.74
C TRP A 207 -7.83 -21.85 -4.24
N LEU A 208 -6.78 -21.87 -5.06
CA LEU A 208 -6.92 -21.75 -6.51
C LEU A 208 -7.74 -22.91 -7.09
N GLN A 209 -7.55 -24.14 -6.60
CA GLN A 209 -8.38 -25.29 -6.98
C GLN A 209 -9.84 -25.11 -6.57
N ALA A 210 -10.10 -24.61 -5.37
CA ALA A 210 -11.47 -24.33 -4.91
C ALA A 210 -12.15 -23.26 -5.77
N GLN A 211 -11.39 -22.32 -6.35
CA GLN A 211 -11.86 -21.31 -7.31
C GLN A 211 -11.92 -21.83 -8.77
N SER A 212 -11.65 -23.13 -9.01
CA SER A 212 -11.56 -23.73 -10.35
C SER A 212 -10.51 -23.08 -11.25
N ILE A 213 -9.46 -22.50 -10.66
CA ILE A 213 -8.33 -21.90 -11.38
C ILE A 213 -7.17 -22.88 -11.37
N HIS A 214 -6.96 -23.55 -12.49
CA HIS A 214 -5.82 -24.44 -12.65
C HIS A 214 -4.51 -23.64 -12.79
N GLN A 215 -3.43 -24.14 -12.20
CA GLN A 215 -2.10 -23.61 -12.50
C GLN A 215 -1.81 -23.93 -13.99
N PRO A 216 -1.46 -22.94 -14.83
CA PRO A 216 -0.93 -23.25 -16.15
C PRO A 216 0.40 -23.99 -15.98
N ASP A 217 0.65 -24.94 -16.87
CA ASP A 217 1.97 -25.54 -17.04
C ASP A 217 3.02 -24.42 -17.15
N GLU A 218 4.07 -24.46 -16.34
CA GLU A 218 5.13 -23.43 -16.29
C GLU A 218 5.76 -23.16 -17.67
N SER A 219 5.64 -24.11 -18.59
CA SER A 219 6.07 -24.01 -19.99
C SER A 219 5.36 -22.90 -20.79
N GLN A 220 4.12 -22.54 -20.47
CA GLN A 220 3.34 -21.55 -21.26
C GLN A 220 3.52 -20.10 -20.77
N ALA A 221 3.96 -19.88 -19.53
CA ALA A 221 4.11 -18.53 -18.97
C ALA A 221 5.35 -17.78 -19.51
N LEU A 222 6.40 -18.52 -19.93
CA LEU A 222 7.64 -17.94 -20.45
C LEU A 222 7.53 -17.45 -21.90
N ASP A 223 6.58 -17.96 -22.69
CA ASP A 223 6.39 -17.54 -24.08
C ASP A 223 5.66 -16.20 -24.20
N GLY A 224 4.71 -15.90 -23.31
CA GLY A 224 3.93 -14.66 -23.36
C GLY A 224 4.73 -13.38 -23.04
N LEU A 225 5.81 -13.50 -22.26
CA LEU A 225 6.72 -12.39 -21.96
C LEU A 225 7.74 -12.12 -23.07
N ARG A 226 7.93 -13.07 -23.99
CA ARG A 226 8.90 -12.94 -25.10
C ARG A 226 8.30 -12.31 -26.37
N THR A 227 6.98 -12.30 -26.51
CA THR A 227 6.31 -11.79 -27.73
C THR A 227 5.79 -10.35 -27.61
N GLY A 228 5.90 -9.72 -26.44
CA GLY A 228 5.51 -8.33 -26.20
C GLY A 228 6.57 -7.32 -26.62
N THR A 229 7.01 -7.33 -27.88
CA THR A 229 7.76 -6.23 -28.48
C THR A 229 7.28 -6.02 -29.91
N ARG A 230 6.34 -5.09 -30.08
CA ARG A 230 6.14 -4.29 -31.29
C ARG A 230 5.26 -3.09 -30.97
#